data_AF-A0A532BWH9-F1
#
_entry.id   AF-A0A532BWH9-F1
#
_cell.length_a   1.000
_cell.length_b   1.000
_cell.length_c   1.000
_cell.angle_alpha   90.00
_cell.angle_beta   90.00
_cell.angle_gamma   90.00
#
_symmetry.space_group_name_H-M   'P 1'
#
loop_
_entity.id
_entity.type
_entity.pdbx_description
1 polymer ?
#
loop_
_entity_poly.entity_id
_entity_poly.type
_entity_poly.pdbx_seq_one_letter_code
_entity_poly.pdbx_strand_id
1 'polypeptide(L)'
;MTTTAGYGPRYLHSTGQLHKGGPKSGVFLQLVDRMIPDLGIPGKPFSFRTLAQAQAAGDIQALKAHDQQGIVLPLGKNPIATIQTLTKFLAPRTAVRRPTMRRTKSGRARKK
;
A
#
# COMPACT_ATOMS: atom_id res chain seq x y z
N MET A 1 14.77 1.46 -2.13
CA MET A 1 13.51 1.66 -1.38
C MET A 1 13.43 0.58 -0.34
N THR A 2 13.13 0.95 0.91
CA THR A 2 12.90 -0.01 1.99
C THR A 2 11.44 -0.45 1.93
N THR A 3 11.20 -1.75 1.82
CA THR A 3 9.86 -2.33 1.94
C THR A 3 9.70 -2.85 3.36
N THR A 4 8.60 -2.48 4.02
CA THR A 4 8.24 -3.03 5.33
C THR A 4 6.88 -3.72 5.22
N ALA A 5 6.68 -4.77 6.01
CA ALA A 5 5.42 -5.50 6.08
C ALA A 5 5.09 -5.82 7.54
N GLY A 6 3.81 -5.86 7.87
CA GLY A 6 3.34 -6.18 9.21
C GLY A 6 1.84 -6.44 9.24
N TYR A 7 1.38 -7.15 10.27
CA TYR A 7 -0.04 -7.46 10.46
C TYR A 7 -0.75 -6.35 11.24
N GLY A 8 -1.96 -5.99 10.82
CA GLY A 8 -2.80 -5.03 11.53
C GLY A 8 -3.40 -5.61 12.80
N PRO A 9 -3.61 -4.80 13.86
CA PRO A 9 -3.23 -3.37 14.01
C PRO A 9 -1.78 -3.17 14.48
N ARG A 10 -1.03 -4.26 14.70
CA ARG A 10 0.27 -4.27 15.39
C ARG A 10 1.35 -3.43 14.71
N TYR A 11 1.31 -3.31 13.38
CA TYR A 11 2.30 -2.53 12.63
C TYR A 11 2.34 -1.05 13.07
N LEU A 12 1.27 -0.52 13.67
CA LEU A 12 1.23 0.84 14.19
C LEU A 12 2.23 1.09 15.33
N HIS A 13 2.74 0.05 15.99
CA HIS A 13 3.71 0.19 17.07
C HIS A 13 5.17 0.24 16.58
N SER A 14 5.45 -0.20 15.35
CA SER A 14 6.82 -0.24 14.80
C SER A 14 6.99 0.69 13.59
N THR A 15 6.02 0.72 12.68
CA THR A 15 6.02 1.57 11.47
C THR A 15 4.94 2.66 11.55
N GLY A 16 4.44 2.94 12.75
CA GLY A 16 3.37 3.93 12.97
C GLY A 16 3.69 5.32 12.44
N GLN A 17 4.96 5.75 12.50
CA GLN A 17 5.37 7.05 11.96
C GLN A 17 5.22 7.14 10.44
N LEU A 18 5.38 6.03 9.71
CA LEU A 18 5.13 6.03 8.27
C LEU A 18 3.66 6.30 7.95
N HIS A 19 2.74 5.98 8.87
CA HIS A 19 1.29 6.12 8.70
C HIS A 19 0.71 7.40 9.34
N LYS A 20 1.48 8.08 10.21
CA LYS A 20 1.00 9.18 11.07
C LYS A 20 1.74 10.51 10.86
N GLY A 21 2.50 10.67 9.77
CA GLY A 21 3.13 11.95 9.43
C GLY A 21 4.62 11.93 9.06
N GLY A 22 5.20 10.76 8.82
CA GLY A 22 6.52 10.65 8.21
C GLY A 22 6.57 11.22 6.78
N PRO A 23 7.74 11.21 6.11
CA PRO A 23 7.88 11.76 4.76
C PRO A 23 6.80 11.23 3.79
N LYS A 24 6.21 12.12 2.98
CA LYS A 24 5.13 11.84 2.01
C LYS A 24 5.63 11.08 0.75
N SER A 25 6.42 10.04 0.94
CA SER A 25 7.04 9.26 -0.14
C SER A 25 6.67 7.77 -0.13
N GLY A 26 5.80 7.34 0.79
CA GLY A 26 5.36 5.96 0.91
C GLY A 26 4.20 5.61 -0.04
N VAL A 27 4.21 4.38 -0.55
CA VAL A 27 3.05 3.74 -1.18
C VAL A 27 2.64 2.59 -0.26
N PHE A 28 1.37 2.58 0.15
CA PHE A 28 0.85 1.64 1.13
C PHE A 28 -0.13 0.68 0.46
N LEU A 29 0.05 -0.62 0.67
CA LEU A 29 -0.86 -1.67 0.22
C LEU A 29 -1.41 -2.41 1.44
N GLN A 30 -2.71 -2.36 1.64
CA GLN A 30 -3.41 -3.15 2.64
C GLN A 30 -4.06 -4.37 2.01
N LEU A 31 -3.71 -5.54 2.53
CA LEU A 31 -4.34 -6.81 2.18
C LEU A 31 -5.38 -7.14 3.26
N VAL A 32 -6.67 -7.15 2.90
CA VAL A 32 -7.76 -7.28 3.87
C VAL A 32 -8.50 -8.59 3.66
N ASP A 33 -8.48 -9.45 4.69
CA ASP A 33 -9.20 -10.72 4.69
C ASP A 33 -10.69 -10.53 5.04
N ARG A 34 -11.53 -11.48 4.62
CA ARG A 34 -12.97 -11.47 4.94
C ARG A 34 -13.26 -11.90 6.38
N MET A 35 -12.31 -12.54 7.05
CA MET A 35 -12.38 -13.10 8.40
C MET A 35 -13.62 -13.99 8.55
N ILE A 36 -13.59 -15.16 7.91
CA ILE A 36 -14.67 -16.15 7.93
C ILE A 36 -14.14 -17.46 8.53
N PRO A 37 -14.80 -18.06 9.53
CA PRO A 37 -16.06 -17.62 10.17
C PRO A 37 -15.88 -16.33 10.98
N ASP A 38 -16.98 -15.61 11.20
CA ASP A 38 -16.96 -14.45 12.09
C ASP A 38 -17.06 -14.91 13.55
N LEU A 39 -16.39 -14.20 14.45
CA LEU A 39 -16.46 -14.46 15.87
C LEU A 39 -16.98 -13.22 16.59
N GLY A 40 -18.07 -13.39 17.35
CA GLY A 40 -18.58 -12.37 18.23
C GLY A 40 -17.57 -12.05 19.34
N ILE A 41 -17.53 -10.80 19.78
CA ILE A 41 -16.74 -10.40 20.95
C ILE A 41 -17.67 -10.37 22.16
N PRO A 42 -17.41 -11.16 23.23
CA PRO A 42 -18.25 -11.18 24.42
C PRO A 42 -18.50 -9.78 24.99
N GLY A 43 -19.77 -9.45 25.25
CA GLY A 43 -20.18 -8.16 25.83
C GLY A 43 -20.02 -6.95 24.91
N LYS A 44 -19.76 -7.14 23.60
CA LYS A 44 -19.70 -6.06 22.61
C LYS A 44 -20.79 -6.23 21.55
N PRO A 45 -21.33 -5.11 21.01
CA PRO A 45 -22.35 -5.15 19.98
C PRO A 45 -21.80 -5.42 18.57
N PHE A 46 -20.52 -5.80 18.44
CA PHE A 46 -19.83 -6.01 17.17
C PHE A 46 -18.89 -7.23 17.25
N SER A 47 -18.52 -7.76 16.07
CA SER A 47 -17.66 -8.94 15.94
C SER A 47 -16.18 -8.57 15.72
N PHE A 48 -15.30 -9.57 15.77
CA PHE A 48 -13.90 -9.40 15.40
C PHE A 48 -13.73 -8.98 13.94
N ARG A 49 -14.57 -9.49 13.02
CA ARG A 49 -14.57 -9.03 11.62
C ARG A 49 -14.89 -7.55 11.55
N THR A 50 -15.97 -7.10 12.21
CA THR A 50 -16.35 -5.68 12.20
C THR A 50 -15.23 -4.82 12.75
N LEU A 51 -14.59 -5.23 13.85
CA LEU A 51 -13.48 -4.51 14.43
C LEU A 51 -12.28 -4.41 13.48
N ALA A 52 -11.87 -5.52 12.86
CA ALA A 52 -10.73 -5.54 11.93
C ALA A 52 -11.00 -4.70 10.67
N GLN A 53 -12.23 -4.76 10.13
CA GLN A 53 -12.63 -3.94 8.99
C GLN A 53 -12.65 -2.44 9.33
N ALA A 54 -13.16 -2.09 10.51
CA ALA A 54 -13.15 -0.71 10.99
C ALA A 54 -11.72 -0.18 11.16
N GLN A 55 -10.80 -1.00 11.68
CA GLN A 55 -9.39 -0.65 11.81
C GLN A 55 -8.74 -0.41 10.44
N ALA A 56 -8.89 -1.34 9.49
CA ALA A 56 -8.34 -1.18 8.13
C ALA A 56 -8.89 0.08 7.44
N ALA A 57 -10.20 0.36 7.60
CA ALA A 57 -10.81 1.56 7.07
C ALA A 57 -10.23 2.84 7.72
N GLY A 58 -10.05 2.85 9.04
CA GLY A 58 -9.43 3.96 9.77
C GLY A 58 -7.99 4.22 9.34
N ASP A 59 -7.21 3.15 9.11
CA ASP A 59 -5.83 3.27 8.63
C ASP A 59 -5.75 3.96 7.27
N ILE A 60 -6.65 3.63 6.32
CA ILE A 60 -6.72 4.30 5.02
C ILE A 60 -7.16 5.75 5.14
N GLN A 61 -8.10 6.05 6.03
CA GLN A 61 -8.51 7.42 6.29
C GLN A 61 -7.37 8.26 6.85
N ALA A 62 -6.57 7.70 7.77
CA ALA A 62 -5.38 8.36 8.30
C ALA A 62 -4.35 8.64 7.18
N LEU A 63 -4.05 7.65 6.34
CA LEU A 63 -3.15 7.85 5.19
C LEU A 63 -3.63 8.97 4.26
N LYS A 64 -4.93 8.99 3.93
CA LYS A 64 -5.53 10.05 3.09
C LYS A 64 -5.43 11.42 3.74
N ALA A 65 -5.70 11.52 5.05
CA ALA A 65 -5.60 12.78 5.79
C ALA A 65 -4.17 13.34 5.82
N HIS A 66 -3.15 12.49 5.60
CA HIS A 66 -1.75 12.88 5.52
C HIS A 66 -1.22 13.01 4.06
N ASP A 67 -2.11 13.04 3.06
CA ASP A 67 -1.78 13.05 1.62
C ASP A 67 -0.90 11.88 1.17
N GLN A 68 -1.04 10.72 1.81
CA GLN A 68 -0.33 9.50 1.45
C GLN A 68 -1.18 8.58 0.56
N GLN A 69 -0.51 7.82 -0.31
CA GLN A 69 -1.19 6.91 -1.25
C GLN A 69 -1.42 5.54 -0.59
N GLY A 70 -2.69 5.22 -0.32
CA GLY A 70 -3.12 3.92 0.19
C GLY A 70 -3.99 3.15 -0.80
N ILE A 71 -3.66 1.89 -1.04
CA ILE A 71 -4.43 0.94 -1.85
C ILE A 71 -4.95 -0.16 -0.94
N VAL A 72 -6.25 -0.46 -1.02
CA VAL A 72 -6.86 -1.59 -0.34
C VAL A 72 -7.12 -2.70 -1.35
N LEU A 73 -6.64 -3.90 -1.05
CA LEU A 73 -6.92 -5.11 -1.81
C LEU A 73 -7.66 -6.13 -0.93
N PRO A 74 -8.96 -6.36 -1.17
CA PRO A 74 -9.68 -7.46 -0.56
C PRO A 74 -9.13 -8.80 -1.05
N LEU A 75 -8.81 -9.72 -0.13
CA LEU A 75 -8.23 -11.03 -0.45
C LEU A 75 -9.27 -12.03 -1.01
N GLY A 76 -10.56 -11.78 -0.77
CA GLY A 76 -11.65 -12.59 -1.33
C GLY A 76 -11.80 -13.96 -0.65
N LYS A 77 -12.35 -14.93 -1.38
CA LYS A 77 -12.60 -16.30 -0.86
C LYS A 77 -11.34 -17.17 -0.80
N ASN A 78 -10.34 -16.87 -1.63
CA ASN A 78 -9.10 -17.64 -1.70
C ASN A 78 -7.90 -16.67 -1.57
N PRO A 79 -7.51 -16.32 -0.33
CA PRO A 79 -6.43 -15.36 -0.07
C PRO A 79 -5.11 -15.76 -0.73
N ILE A 80 -4.78 -17.05 -0.69
CA ILE A 80 -3.54 -17.58 -1.26
C ILE A 80 -3.53 -17.37 -2.78
N ALA A 81 -4.60 -17.74 -3.48
CA ALA A 81 -4.69 -17.55 -4.93
C ALA A 81 -4.65 -16.07 -5.32
N THR A 82 -5.31 -15.20 -4.54
CA THR A 82 -5.27 -13.75 -4.76
C THR A 82 -3.86 -13.20 -4.62
N ILE A 83 -3.14 -13.57 -3.55
CA ILE A 83 -1.74 -13.15 -3.34
C ILE A 83 -0.84 -13.69 -4.45
N GLN A 84 -0.97 -14.96 -4.83
CA GLN A 84 -0.21 -15.56 -5.93
C GLN A 84 -0.45 -14.83 -7.25
N THR A 85 -1.71 -14.47 -7.53
CA THR A 85 -2.10 -13.71 -8.72
C THR A 85 -1.47 -12.33 -8.71
N LEU A 86 -1.57 -11.61 -7.59
CA LEU A 86 -0.94 -10.31 -7.42
C LEU A 86 0.58 -10.39 -7.65
N THR A 87 1.24 -11.37 -7.05
CA THR A 87 2.69 -11.58 -7.21
C THR A 87 3.06 -11.85 -8.67
N LYS A 88 2.26 -12.63 -9.41
CA LYS A 88 2.48 -12.86 -10.86
C LYS A 88 2.29 -11.59 -11.68
N PHE A 89 1.29 -10.76 -11.36
CA PHE A 89 1.06 -9.48 -12.04
C PHE A 89 2.16 -8.45 -11.77
N LEU A 90 2.71 -8.45 -10.54
CA LEU A 90 3.76 -7.54 -10.11
C LEU A 90 5.17 -8.05 -10.44
N ALA A 91 5.30 -9.32 -10.84
CA ALA A 91 6.57 -9.85 -11.33
C ALA A 91 7.05 -8.95 -12.48
N PRO A 92 8.33 -8.53 -12.46
CA PRO A 92 8.82 -7.53 -13.39
C PRO A 92 8.57 -7.98 -14.83
N ARG A 93 7.63 -7.32 -15.50
CA ARG A 93 7.62 -7.27 -16.97
C ARG A 93 8.87 -6.49 -17.32
N THR A 94 9.83 -7.17 -17.93
CA THR A 94 11.14 -6.70 -18.41
C THR A 94 11.22 -5.18 -18.49
N ALA A 95 12.18 -4.61 -17.74
CA ALA A 95 12.38 -3.17 -17.61
C ALA A 95 12.09 -2.40 -18.90
N VAL A 96 11.03 -1.59 -18.89
CA VAL A 96 10.81 -0.61 -19.96
C VAL A 96 11.96 0.38 -19.88
N ARG A 97 12.96 0.22 -20.75
CA ARG A 97 14.02 1.23 -20.97
C ARG A 97 13.33 2.55 -21.28
N ARG A 98 13.35 3.49 -20.34
CA ARG A 98 13.00 4.88 -20.62
C ARG A 98 14.00 5.39 -21.68
N PRO A 99 13.55 5.87 -22.85
CA PRO A 99 14.46 6.42 -23.84
C PRO A 99 15.13 7.65 -23.23
N THR A 100 16.45 7.62 -23.15
CA THR A 100 17.26 8.77 -22.73
C THR A 100 17.08 9.88 -23.75
N MET A 101 16.40 10.96 -23.34
CA MET A 101 16.29 12.18 -24.14
C MET A 101 17.70 12.75 -24.34
N ARG A 102 18.23 12.57 -25.55
CA ARG A 102 19.54 13.06 -25.96
C ARG A 102 19.45 14.58 -26.08
N ARG A 103 19.96 15.31 -25.07
CA ARG A 103 20.11 16.78 -25.14
C ARG A 103 21.03 17.11 -26.31
N THR A 104 20.46 17.65 -27.39
CA THR A 104 21.21 18.27 -28.48
C THR A 104 21.78 19.59 -27.97
N LYS A 105 23.11 19.73 -27.98
CA LYS A 105 23.78 21.02 -27.73
C LYS A 105 23.55 21.92 -28.94
N SER A 106 22.75 22.98 -28.80
CA SER A 106 22.68 24.08 -29.76
C SER A 106 23.69 25.16 -29.37
N GLY A 107 24.94 25.00 -29.81
CA GLY A 107 25.94 26.07 -29.77
C GLY A 107 25.93 26.81 -31.10
N ARG A 108 25.19 27.92 -31.20
CA ARG A 108 25.19 28.78 -32.40
C ARG A 108 26.36 29.77 -32.34
N ALA A 109 27.02 29.89 -33.48
CA ALA A 109 28.31 30.52 -33.72
C ALA A 109 28.40 32.02 -33.35
N ARG A 110 29.59 32.41 -32.89
CA ARG A 110 30.10 33.80 -32.82
C ARG A 110 30.10 34.41 -34.22
N LYS A 111 29.47 35.59 -34.37
CA LYS A 111 29.75 36.52 -35.47
C LYS A 111 30.99 37.35 -35.14
N LYS A 112 31.96 37.39 -36.06
CA LYS A 112 32.79 38.55 -36.38
C LYS A 112 32.80 38.67 -37.89
#